data_AF-A0A969F363-F1
#
_entry.id   AF-A0A969F363-F1
#
_cell.length_a   1.000
_cell.length_b   1.000
_cell.length_c   1.000
_cell.angle_alpha   90.00
_cell.angle_beta   90.00
_cell.angle_gamma   90.00
#
_symmetry.space_group_name_H-M   'P 1'
#
loop_
_entity.id
_entity.type
_entity.pdbx_description
1 polymer ?
#
loop_
_entity_poly.entity_id
_entity_poly.type
_entity_poly.pdbx_seq_one_letter_code
_entity_poly.pdbx_strand_id
1 'polypeptide(L)'
;MKRAPSTVDPSRDQLVQLLERAKARSGLSLREIARRAGTSHATLIAYLKGRKMPAFATVMRILEACGLAGDVELSPRIRSRNGLDRGEELEAVLNLAAAFPARPRKALAFPKFGRSTNKAA
;
A
#
# COMPACT_ATOMS: atom_id res chain seq x y z
N MET A 1 26.77 -1.40 -0.83
CA MET A 1 25.66 -2.29 -0.41
C MET A 1 24.33 -1.63 -0.78
N LYS A 2 23.68 -2.06 -1.87
CA LYS A 2 22.36 -1.53 -2.27
C LYS A 2 21.30 -2.23 -1.44
N ARG A 3 20.49 -1.46 -0.72
CA ARG A 3 19.28 -1.94 -0.02
C ARG A 3 18.40 -2.63 -1.06
N ALA A 4 18.12 -3.92 -0.89
CA ALA A 4 17.07 -4.58 -1.65
C ALA A 4 15.77 -3.76 -1.49
N PRO A 5 14.94 -3.62 -2.54
CA PRO A 5 13.61 -3.05 -2.37
C PRO A 5 12.91 -3.91 -1.32
N SER A 6 12.60 -3.29 -0.18
CA SER A 6 11.90 -3.95 0.92
C SER A 6 10.67 -4.64 0.36
N THR A 7 10.60 -5.96 0.53
CA THR A 7 9.37 -6.74 0.38
C THR A 7 8.25 -5.95 1.03
N VAL A 8 7.41 -5.34 0.19
CA VAL A 8 6.30 -4.53 0.64
C VAL A 8 5.39 -5.48 1.40
N ASP A 9 5.33 -5.33 2.72
CA ASP A 9 4.36 -6.06 3.52
C ASP A 9 2.98 -5.51 3.14
N PRO A 10 2.14 -6.28 2.43
CA PRO A 10 0.85 -5.78 1.93
C PRO A 10 -0.03 -5.30 3.08
N SER A 11 0.11 -5.87 4.29
CA SER A 11 -0.66 -5.47 5.46
C SER A 11 -0.24 -4.08 5.99
N ARG A 12 1.05 -3.75 5.93
CA ARG A 12 1.56 -2.44 6.33
C ARG A 12 1.10 -1.34 5.38
N ASP A 13 1.14 -1.60 4.08
CA ASP A 13 0.70 -0.64 3.07
C ASP A 13 -0.81 -0.40 3.14
N GLN A 14 -1.60 -1.45 3.36
CA GLN A 14 -3.05 -1.33 3.60
C GLN A 14 -3.35 -0.46 4.81
N LEU A 15 -2.61 -0.62 5.92
CA LEU A 15 -2.77 0.20 7.11
C LEU A 15 -2.42 1.67 6.85
N VAL A 16 -1.33 1.94 6.12
CA VAL A 16 -0.96 3.32 5.73
C VAL A 16 -2.10 3.95 4.91
N GLN A 17 -2.61 3.24 3.90
CA GLN A 17 -3.71 3.72 3.07
C GLN A 17 -5.01 3.92 3.86
N LEU A 18 -5.28 3.09 4.88
CA LEU A 18 -6.42 3.28 5.77
C LEU A 18 -6.29 4.60 6.55
N LEU A 19 -5.14 4.85 7.16
CA LEU A 19 -4.90 6.07 7.94
C LEU A 19 -4.88 7.33 7.07
N GLU A 20 -4.36 7.26 5.85
CA GLU A 20 -4.42 8.37 4.88
C GLU A 20 -5.86 8.70 4.48
N ARG A 21 -6.68 7.67 4.22
CA ARG A 21 -8.12 7.86 3.95
C ARG A 21 -8.86 8.45 5.13
N ALA A 22 -8.57 7.97 6.35
CA ALA A 22 -9.16 8.51 7.56
C ALA A 22 -8.84 10.01 7.74
N LYS A 23 -7.56 10.36 7.58
CA LYS A 23 -7.09 11.75 7.60
C LYS A 23 -7.83 12.59 6.56
N ALA A 24 -7.90 12.13 5.31
CA ALA A 24 -8.54 12.87 4.22
C ALA A 24 -10.03 13.17 4.48
N ARG A 25 -10.74 12.22 5.12
CA ARG A 25 -12.17 12.38 5.44
C ARG A 25 -12.42 13.24 6.69
N SER A 26 -11.45 13.36 7.59
CA SER A 26 -11.62 14.07 8.86
C SER A 26 -11.71 15.60 8.74
N GLY A 27 -11.13 16.19 7.69
CA GLY A 27 -10.93 17.65 7.60
C GLY A 27 -9.97 18.23 8.65
N LEU A 28 -9.33 17.40 9.47
CA LEU A 28 -8.43 17.82 10.55
C LEU A 28 -6.96 17.86 10.09
N SER A 29 -6.18 18.75 10.71
CA SER A 29 -4.72 18.73 10.54
C SER A 29 -4.11 17.49 11.22
N LEU A 30 -2.92 17.07 10.77
CA LEU A 30 -2.20 15.96 11.41
C LEU A 30 -1.89 16.23 12.89
N ARG A 31 -1.64 17.49 13.26
CA ARG A 31 -1.40 17.86 14.67
C ARG A 31 -2.66 17.66 15.51
N GLU A 32 -3.80 18.04 14.97
CA GLU A 32 -5.09 17.91 15.66
C GLU A 32 -5.50 16.44 15.80
N ILE A 33 -5.33 15.63 14.74
CA ILE A 33 -5.55 14.18 14.82
C ILE A 33 -4.62 13.56 15.86
N ALA A 34 -3.33 13.88 15.84
CA ALA A 34 -2.37 13.33 16.80
C ALA A 34 -2.76 13.68 18.25
N ARG A 35 -3.12 14.95 18.49
CA ARG A 35 -3.57 15.43 19.80
C ARG A 35 -4.81 14.68 20.29
N ARG A 36 -5.85 14.57 19.46
CA ARG A 36 -7.10 13.85 19.79
C ARG A 36 -6.86 12.36 20.00
N ALA A 37 -6.02 11.76 19.18
CA ALA A 37 -5.69 10.35 19.26
C ALA A 37 -4.70 10.03 20.39
N GLY A 38 -4.23 10.99 21.20
CA GLY A 38 -3.26 10.74 22.27
C GLY A 38 -1.92 10.20 21.75
N THR A 39 -1.41 10.76 20.66
CA THR A 39 -0.10 10.45 20.10
C THR A 39 0.65 11.72 19.69
N SER A 40 1.94 11.61 19.41
CA SER A 40 2.72 12.75 18.93
C SER A 40 2.55 12.95 17.41
N HIS A 41 2.65 14.20 16.95
CA HIS A 41 2.64 14.53 15.53
C HIS A 41 3.73 13.78 14.74
N ALA A 42 4.94 13.69 15.31
CA ALA A 42 6.05 12.94 14.70
C ALA A 42 5.76 11.43 14.63
N THR A 43 5.10 10.88 15.66
CA THR A 43 4.69 9.48 15.69
C THR A 43 3.63 9.20 14.61
N LEU A 44 2.63 10.06 14.47
CA LEU A 44 1.61 9.92 13.43
C LEU A 44 2.21 9.99 12.02
N ILE A 45 3.16 10.88 11.78
CA ILE A 45 3.92 10.93 10.51
C ILE A 45 4.69 9.62 10.29
N ALA A 46 5.29 9.05 11.33
CA ALA A 46 6.00 7.79 11.22
C ALA A 46 5.05 6.63 10.86
N TYR A 47 3.82 6.63 11.36
CA TYR A 47 2.78 5.66 10.98
C TYR A 47 2.36 5.83 9.52
N LEU A 48 2.06 7.06 9.09
CA LEU A 48 1.65 7.33 7.70
C LEU A 48 2.76 7.08 6.68
N LYS A 49 4.03 7.20 7.07
CA LYS A 49 5.18 6.82 6.22
C LYS A 49 5.51 5.32 6.32
N GLY A 50 4.67 4.55 7.00
CA GLY A 50 4.90 3.16 7.36
C GLY A 50 6.04 2.91 8.34
N ARG A 51 6.94 3.86 8.62
CA ARG A 51 8.18 3.69 9.40
C ARG A 51 8.00 3.06 10.78
N LYS A 52 6.83 3.21 11.40
CA LYS A 52 6.43 2.48 12.62
C LYS A 52 5.07 1.83 12.39
N MET A 53 4.86 0.64 12.95
CA MET A 53 3.53 0.03 13.01
C MET A 53 2.85 0.39 14.34
N PRO A 54 1.68 1.03 14.31
CA PRO A 54 0.87 1.20 15.51
C PRO A 54 0.26 -0.13 15.96
N ALA A 55 0.06 -0.28 17.27
CA ALA A 55 -0.83 -1.32 17.79
C ALA A 55 -2.28 -1.07 17.35
N PHE A 56 -3.10 -2.12 17.29
CA PHE A 56 -4.49 -2.03 16.85
C PHE A 56 -5.29 -0.97 17.61
N ALA A 57 -5.16 -0.92 18.95
CA ALA A 57 -5.81 0.10 19.77
C ALA A 57 -5.43 1.55 19.38
N THR A 58 -4.20 1.77 18.90
CA THR A 58 -3.77 3.08 18.39
C THR A 58 -4.41 3.40 17.05
N VAL A 59 -4.63 2.40 16.20
CA VAL A 59 -5.37 2.59 14.93
C VAL A 59 -6.80 3.04 15.24
N MET A 60 -7.49 2.34 16.15
CA MET A 60 -8.86 2.68 16.54
C MET A 60 -8.97 4.11 17.08
N ARG A 61 -8.09 4.52 18.00
CA ARG A 61 -8.05 5.91 18.50
C ARG A 61 -7.82 6.96 17.41
N ILE A 62 -7.02 6.64 16.40
CA ILE A 62 -6.80 7.55 15.25
C ILE A 62 -8.07 7.65 14.40
N LEU A 63 -8.78 6.55 14.17
CA LEU A 63 -10.06 6.55 13.44
C LEU A 63 -11.12 7.35 14.19
N GLU A 64 -11.25 7.12 15.51
CA GLU A 64 -12.17 7.87 16.38
C GLU A 64 -11.85 9.37 16.39
N ALA A 65 -10.56 9.73 16.48
CA ALA A 65 -10.11 11.13 16.38
C ALA A 65 -10.49 11.78 15.03
N CYS A 66 -10.62 10.98 13.98
CA CYS A 66 -11.07 11.40 12.65
C CYS A 66 -12.61 11.41 12.51
N GLY A 67 -13.37 11.02 13.55
CA GLY A 67 -14.83 10.91 13.51
C GLY A 67 -15.31 9.70 12.72
N LEU A 68 -14.51 8.64 12.62
CA LEU A 68 -14.82 7.44 11.85
C LEU A 68 -14.89 6.21 12.76
N ALA A 69 -15.85 5.33 12.49
CA ALA A 69 -15.88 3.98 13.04
C ALA A 69 -15.07 3.03 12.15
N GLY A 70 -14.40 2.07 12.77
CA GLY A 70 -13.70 0.99 12.08
C GLY A 70 -14.35 -0.34 12.37
N ASP A 71 -14.99 -0.94 11.37
CA ASP A 71 -15.51 -2.31 11.46
C ASP A 71 -14.41 -3.31 11.07
N VAL A 72 -14.40 -4.47 11.72
CA VAL A 72 -13.45 -5.55 11.43
C VAL A 72 -14.18 -6.68 10.75
N GLU A 73 -13.84 -6.93 9.49
CA GLU A 73 -14.33 -8.09 8.75
C GLU A 73 -13.25 -9.17 8.67
N LEU A 74 -13.64 -10.41 8.94
CA LEU A 74 -12.79 -11.57 8.75
C LEU A 74 -12.96 -12.09 7.32
N SER A 75 -11.85 -12.28 6.62
CA SER A 75 -11.84 -12.92 5.31
C SER A 75 -10.96 -14.17 5.33
N PRO A 76 -11.34 -15.23 4.61
CA PRO A 76 -10.47 -16.39 4.44
C PRO A 76 -9.12 -15.97 3.86
N ARG A 77 -8.03 -16.44 4.49
CA ARG A 77 -6.70 -16.17 3.96
C ARG A 77 -6.48 -17.03 2.71
N ILE A 78 -6.47 -16.39 1.54
CA ILE A 78 -6.25 -17.07 0.25
C ILE A 78 -4.79 -17.53 0.17
N ARG A 79 -4.53 -18.76 0.60
CA ARG A 79 -3.23 -19.45 0.41
C ARG A 79 -3.16 -20.16 -0.95
N SER A 80 -4.31 -20.55 -1.48
CA SER A 80 -4.52 -21.14 -2.80
C SER A 80 -5.74 -20.50 -3.46
N ARG A 81 -5.72 -20.32 -4.77
CA ARG A 81 -6.88 -19.87 -5.55
C ARG A 81 -7.29 -21.02 -6.47
N ASN A 82 -8.56 -21.40 -6.45
CA ASN A 82 -9.08 -22.54 -7.24
C ASN A 82 -8.36 -23.88 -6.95
N GLY A 83 -7.86 -24.07 -5.73
CA GLY A 83 -7.18 -25.31 -5.33
C GLY A 83 -5.70 -25.40 -5.73
N LEU A 84 -5.16 -24.41 -6.45
CA LEU A 84 -3.73 -24.36 -6.81
C LEU A 84 -2.94 -23.55 -5.80
N ASP A 85 -1.75 -24.03 -5.44
CA ASP A 85 -0.79 -23.20 -4.71
C ASP A 85 -0.45 -21.95 -5.54
N ARG A 86 -0.15 -20.83 -4.88
CA ARG A 86 0.25 -19.59 -5.59
C ARG A 86 1.46 -19.78 -6.49
N GLY A 87 2.40 -20.65 -6.10
CA GLY A 87 3.55 -21.00 -6.93
C GLY A 87 3.12 -21.68 -8.23
N GLU A 88 2.24 -22.67 -8.13
CA GLU A 88 1.69 -23.40 -9.27
C GLU A 88 0.82 -22.49 -10.16
N GLU A 89 -0.01 -21.62 -9.56
CA GLU A 89 -0.81 -20.63 -10.29
C GLU A 89 0.10 -19.68 -11.10
N LEU A 90 1.19 -19.18 -10.49
CA LEU A 90 2.16 -18.31 -11.17
C LEU A 90 2.89 -19.04 -12.30
N GLU A 91 3.33 -20.27 -12.06
CA GLU A 91 3.98 -21.11 -13.06
C GLU A 91 3.05 -21.33 -14.26
N ALA A 92 1.78 -21.68 -14.02
CA ALA A 92 0.78 -21.86 -15.08
C ALA A 92 0.59 -20.59 -15.92
N VAL A 93 0.54 -19.41 -15.28
CA VAL A 93 0.43 -18.12 -15.97
C VAL A 93 1.68 -17.82 -16.80
N LEU A 94 2.88 -18.08 -16.28
CA LEU A 94 4.13 -17.87 -17.01
C LEU A 94 4.25 -18.81 -18.21
N ASN A 95 3.87 -20.07 -18.05
CA ASN A 95 3.83 -21.05 -19.15
C ASN A 95 2.85 -20.62 -20.24
N LEU A 96 1.65 -20.15 -19.86
CA LEU A 96 0.68 -19.60 -20.81
C LEU A 96 1.22 -18.37 -21.54
N ALA A 97 1.85 -17.45 -20.81
CA ALA A 97 2.43 -16.24 -21.38
C ALA A 97 3.57 -16.56 -22.37
N ALA A 98 4.38 -17.58 -22.08
CA ALA A 98 5.46 -18.04 -22.96
C ALA A 98 4.94 -18.68 -24.26
N ALA A 99 3.73 -19.24 -24.26
CA ALA A 99 3.10 -19.81 -25.45
C ALA A 99 2.56 -18.76 -26.43
N PHE A 100 2.40 -17.49 -26.01
CA PHE A 100 1.95 -16.45 -26.92
C PHE A 100 3.05 -16.04 -27.90
N PRO A 101 2.70 -15.75 -29.18
CA PRO A 101 3.67 -15.31 -30.16
C PRO A 101 4.23 -13.93 -29.78
N ALA A 102 5.48 -13.89 -29.34
CA ALA A 102 6.18 -12.64 -29.06
C ALA A 102 6.75 -12.05 -30.36
N ARG A 103 6.41 -10.79 -30.66
CA ARG A 103 7.14 -9.96 -31.64
C ARG A 103 7.95 -8.89 -30.89
N PRO A 104 9.13 -9.22 -30.35
CA PRO A 104 9.95 -8.25 -29.64
C PRO A 104 10.35 -7.13 -30.61
N ARG A 105 9.95 -5.89 -30.29
CA ARG A 105 10.43 -4.70 -30.98
C ARG A 105 11.68 -4.19 -30.27
N LYS A 106 12.72 -3.85 -31.03
CA LYS A 106 13.98 -3.29 -30.50
C LYS A 106 13.78 -1.97 -29.73
N ALA A 107 12.68 -1.27 -30.00
CA ALA A 107 12.30 -0.04 -29.31
C ALA A 107 10.87 -0.15 -28.75
N LEU A 108 10.72 0.20 -27.48
CA LEU A 108 9.41 0.40 -26.86
C LEU A 108 8.81 1.70 -27.42
N ALA A 109 7.59 1.63 -27.96
CA ALA A 109 6.84 2.80 -28.45
C ALA A 109 6.26 3.66 -27.31
N PHE A 110 6.47 3.23 -26.07
CA PHE A 110 5.94 3.89 -24.88
C PHE A 110 6.98 4.83 -24.28
N PRO A 111 6.54 5.96 -23.68
CA PRO A 111 7.43 6.88 -23.00
C PRO A 111 8.17 6.17 -21.85
N LYS A 112 9.42 6.57 -21.61
CA LYS A 112 10.17 6.09 -20.45
C LYS A 112 9.46 6.53 -19.18
N PHE A 113 8.97 5.56 -18.41
CA PHE A 113 8.26 5.81 -17.16
C PHE A 113 9.15 6.65 -16.22
N GLY A 114 8.60 7.74 -15.66
CA GLY A 114 9.32 8.62 -14.75
C GLY A 114 10.19 9.73 -15.38
N ARG A 115 10.27 9.86 -16.71
CA ARG A 115 10.79 11.10 -17.31
C ARG A 115 9.68 12.15 -17.34
N SER A 116 9.74 13.15 -16.46
CA SER A 116 9.01 14.40 -16.71
C SER A 116 9.61 15.06 -17.94
N THR A 117 8.89 15.12 -19.05
CA THR A 117 9.21 16.06 -20.13
C THR A 117 8.79 17.45 -19.67
N ASN A 118 9.56 18.03 -18.75
CA ASN A 118 9.47 19.47 -18.56
C ASN A 118 10.26 20.12 -19.70
N LYS A 119 9.56 20.51 -20.75
CA LYS A 119 10.10 21.43 -21.75
C LYS A 119 9.33 22.73 -21.59
N ALA A 120 9.91 23.61 -20.77
CA ALA A 120 9.67 25.04 -20.84
C ALA A 120 10.52 25.61 -21.98
N ALA A 121 9.85 26.34 -22.88
CA ALA A 121 10.30 27.37 -23.82
C ALA A 121 9.39 27.33 -25.06
#